data_AF-A0A8J5XI83-F1
#
_entry.id   AF-A0A8J5XI83-F1
#
_cell.length_a   1.000
_cell.length_b   1.000
_cell.length_c   1.000
_cell.angle_alpha   90.00
_cell.angle_beta   90.00
_cell.angle_gamma   90.00
#
_symmetry.space_group_name_H-M   'P 1'
#
loop_
_entity.id
_entity.type
_entity.pdbx_description
1 polymer ?
#
loop_
_entity_poly.entity_id
_entity_poly.type
_entity_poly.pdbx_seq_one_letter_code
_entity_poly.pdbx_strand_id
1 'polypeptide(L)'
;MAPPRPPSRSNSRVVGGLALFLGVSSMLPFYLHDRQRRLAGNLYSRDKPLSGNQIMRGPYINTGSKDVGPDPDWDHSTGRYKGRAPPPSDRVTSERQTGQ
;
A
#
# COMPACT_ATOMS: atom_id res chain seq x y z
N MET A 1 55.39 -28.15 13.16
CA MET A 1 54.78 -27.16 14.07
C MET A 1 54.01 -26.16 13.22
N ALA A 2 52.67 -26.13 13.29
CA ALA A 2 51.86 -25.27 12.45
C ALA A 2 51.78 -23.84 13.04
N PRO A 3 51.75 -22.78 12.21
CA PRO A 3 51.68 -21.42 12.70
C PRO A 3 50.32 -21.13 13.38
N PRO A 4 50.30 -20.25 14.40
CA PRO A 4 49.06 -19.87 15.08
C PRO A 4 48.11 -19.17 14.12
N ARG A 5 46.80 -19.48 14.18
CA ARG A 5 45.79 -18.77 13.38
C ARG A 5 45.72 -17.31 13.82
N PRO A 6 45.63 -16.36 12.87
CA PRO A 6 45.44 -14.96 13.20
C PRO A 6 44.09 -14.77 13.93
N PRO A 7 44.00 -13.79 14.86
CA PRO A 7 42.77 -13.52 15.60
C PRO A 7 41.67 -13.09 14.62
N SER A 8 40.48 -13.69 14.70
CA SER A 8 39.36 -13.28 13.84
C SER A 8 38.83 -11.94 14.30
N ARG A 9 38.91 -10.90 13.46
CA ARG A 9 38.29 -9.61 13.74
C ARG A 9 36.77 -9.76 13.75
N SER A 10 36.11 -9.31 14.81
CA SER A 10 34.66 -9.35 14.92
C SER A 10 34.02 -8.24 14.08
N ASN A 11 33.07 -8.61 13.23
CA ASN A 11 32.29 -7.69 12.39
C ASN A 11 30.97 -7.26 13.03
N SER A 12 30.79 -7.45 14.34
CA SER A 12 29.53 -7.20 15.03
C SER A 12 28.99 -5.79 14.85
N ARG A 13 29.88 -4.78 14.81
CA ARG A 13 29.50 -3.37 14.55
C ARG A 13 28.93 -3.17 13.15
N VAL A 14 29.53 -3.82 12.15
CA VAL A 14 29.08 -3.73 10.74
C VAL A 14 27.73 -4.42 10.59
N VAL A 15 27.58 -5.61 11.16
CA VAL A 15 26.32 -6.36 11.16
C VAL A 15 25.21 -5.58 11.87
N GLY A 16 25.51 -5.00 13.03
CA GLY A 16 24.56 -4.17 13.77
C GLY A 16 24.13 -2.92 13.00
N GLY A 17 25.08 -2.22 12.37
CA GLY A 17 24.79 -1.06 11.53
C GLY A 17 23.93 -1.40 10.32
N LEU A 18 24.24 -2.51 9.64
CA LEU A 18 23.47 -2.98 8.49
C LEU A 18 22.04 -3.38 8.89
N ALA A 19 21.88 -4.11 10.00
CA ALA A 19 20.57 -4.51 10.50
C ALA A 19 19.71 -3.29 10.87
N LEU A 20 20.29 -2.31 11.55
CA LEU A 20 19.59 -1.06 11.90
C LEU A 20 19.18 -0.29 10.64
N PHE A 21 20.09 -0.14 9.67
CA PHE A 21 19.82 0.58 8.44
C PHE A 21 18.69 -0.06 7.63
N LEU A 22 18.71 -1.39 7.48
CA LEU A 22 17.65 -2.12 6.79
C LEU A 22 16.31 -2.06 7.54
N GLY A 23 16.34 -2.17 8.87
CA GLY A 23 15.15 -2.05 9.71
C GLY A 23 14.48 -0.68 9.56
N VAL A 24 15.26 0.41 9.66
CA VAL A 24 14.72 1.77 9.52
C VAL A 24 14.23 2.04 8.09
N SER A 25 15.02 1.64 7.09
CA SER A 25 14.68 1.87 5.68
C SER A 25 13.40 1.14 5.26
N SER A 26 13.22 -0.10 5.74
CA SER A 26 12.00 -0.87 5.48
C SER A 26 10.79 -0.37 6.26
N MET A 27 10.97 0.17 7.47
CA MET A 27 9.89 0.72 8.29
C MET A 27 9.37 2.07 7.77
N LEU A 28 10.23 2.88 7.12
CA LEU A 28 9.88 4.20 6.61
C LEU A 28 8.61 4.24 5.73
N PRO A 29 8.42 3.40 4.69
CA PRO A 29 7.21 3.42 3.88
C PRO A 29 5.94 3.12 4.70
N PHE A 30 6.00 2.21 5.67
CA PHE A 30 4.85 1.90 6.54
C PHE A 30 4.50 3.08 7.45
N TYR A 31 5.52 3.73 8.03
CA TYR A 31 5.32 4.92 8.83
C TYR A 31 4.69 6.06 8.02
N LEU A 32 5.21 6.32 6.82
CA LEU A 32 4.66 7.34 5.93
C LEU A 32 3.23 7.02 5.49
N HIS A 33 2.93 5.74 5.22
CA HIS A 33 1.58 5.30 4.87
C HIS A 33 0.58 5.48 6.03
N ASP A 34 0.94 5.05 7.24
CA ASP A 34 0.09 5.26 8.44
C ASP A 34 -0.11 6.76 8.71
N ARG A 35 0.96 7.56 8.64
CA ARG A 35 0.88 9.01 8.78
C ARG A 35 -0.03 9.64 7.71
N GLN A 36 0.08 9.21 6.46
CA GLN A 36 -0.75 9.70 5.35
C GLN A 36 -2.22 9.35 5.56
N ARG A 37 -2.54 8.11 5.99
CA ARG A 37 -3.90 7.70 6.34
C ARG A 37 -4.49 8.59 7.44
N ARG A 38 -3.70 8.93 8.46
CA ARG A 38 -4.14 9.79 9.58
C ARG A 38 -4.32 11.26 9.18
N LEU A 39 -3.39 11.82 8.40
CA LEU A 39 -3.34 13.26 8.11
C LEU A 39 -4.15 13.69 6.89
N ALA A 40 -4.24 12.83 5.87
CA ALA A 40 -4.79 13.19 4.57
C ALA A 40 -5.98 12.32 4.16
N GLY A 41 -6.42 11.40 5.03
CA GLY A 41 -7.49 10.47 4.78
C GLY A 41 -7.11 9.35 3.83
N ASN A 42 -8.11 8.53 3.50
CA ASN A 42 -7.96 7.46 2.52
C ASN A 42 -7.66 8.04 1.12
N LEU A 43 -6.63 7.54 0.44
CA LEU A 43 -6.28 7.99 -0.92
C LEU A 43 -7.42 7.73 -1.91
N TYR A 44 -8.28 6.75 -1.64
CA TYR A 44 -9.47 6.41 -2.43
C TYR A 44 -10.67 7.35 -2.19
N SER A 45 -10.59 8.25 -1.21
CA SER A 45 -11.69 9.15 -0.83
C SER A 45 -11.30 10.61 -1.01
N ARG A 46 -10.30 10.88 -1.85
CA ARG A 46 -9.84 12.24 -2.13
C ARG A 46 -10.74 12.91 -3.17
N ASP A 47 -11.68 13.73 -2.70
CA ASP A 47 -12.50 14.61 -3.54
C ASP A 47 -11.77 15.89 -3.98
N LYS A 48 -10.53 16.07 -3.53
CA LYS A 48 -9.72 17.24 -3.89
C LYS A 48 -9.34 17.19 -5.37
N PRO A 49 -9.33 18.33 -6.07
CA PRO A 49 -8.89 18.38 -7.46
C PRO A 49 -7.47 17.81 -7.61
N LEU A 50 -7.21 17.12 -8.74
CA LEU A 50 -5.89 16.58 -9.04
C LEU A 50 -4.83 17.68 -8.95
N SER A 51 -3.71 17.39 -8.29
CA SER A 51 -2.55 18.28 -8.31
C SER A 51 -2.00 18.43 -9.73
N GLY A 52 -1.32 19.56 -10.02
CA GLY A 52 -0.76 19.83 -11.35
C GLY A 52 0.14 18.70 -11.89
N ASN A 53 0.91 18.04 -11.01
CA ASN A 53 1.73 16.88 -11.37
C ASN A 53 0.88 15.65 -11.75
N GLN A 54 -0.28 15.45 -11.12
CA GLN A 54 -1.22 14.38 -11.47
C GLN A 54 -1.94 14.67 -12.79
N ILE A 55 -2.19 15.94 -13.11
CA ILE A 55 -2.76 16.35 -14.41
C ILE A 55 -1.77 16.05 -15.55
N MET A 56 -0.48 16.37 -15.36
CA MET A 56 0.56 16.15 -16.36
C MET A 56 0.87 14.69 -16.65
N ARG A 57 0.67 13.79 -15.68
CA ARG A 57 0.81 12.32 -15.86
C ARG A 57 -0.32 11.69 -16.67
N GLY A 58 -1.25 12.51 -17.15
CA GLY A 58 -2.36 12.09 -17.97
C GLY A 58 -3.52 11.54 -17.14
N PRO A 59 -4.72 11.51 -17.74
CA PRO A 59 -5.96 11.10 -17.08
C PRO A 59 -5.95 9.66 -16.56
N TYR A 60 -5.00 8.84 -17.00
CA TYR A 60 -4.91 7.40 -16.71
C TYR A 60 -4.56 7.04 -15.27
N ILE A 61 -4.09 7.98 -14.44
CA ILE A 61 -3.76 7.70 -13.03
C ILE A 61 -4.98 7.79 -12.10
N ASN A 62 -6.13 8.33 -12.52
CA ASN A 62 -7.37 8.38 -11.73
C ASN A 62 -8.67 8.32 -12.59
N THR A 63 -8.69 7.61 -13.71
CA THR A 63 -9.90 7.48 -14.56
C THR A 63 -10.97 6.53 -14.01
N GLY A 64 -10.85 6.10 -12.75
CA GLY A 64 -11.92 5.37 -12.09
C GLY A 64 -13.12 6.28 -11.86
N SER A 65 -14.16 6.12 -12.67
CA SER A 65 -15.55 6.39 -12.29
C SER A 65 -15.88 7.82 -11.79
N LYS A 66 -15.35 8.86 -12.43
CA LYS A 66 -15.81 10.23 -12.10
C LYS A 66 -17.29 10.44 -12.44
N ASP A 67 -17.79 9.72 -13.45
CA ASP A 67 -19.18 9.84 -13.92
C ASP A 67 -20.20 9.06 -13.05
N VAL A 68 -19.76 8.01 -12.36
CA VAL A 68 -20.64 7.18 -11.51
C VAL A 68 -20.50 7.53 -10.01
N GLY A 69 -19.51 8.36 -9.65
CA GLY A 69 -19.32 8.83 -8.28
C GLY A 69 -18.95 7.71 -7.29
N PRO A 70 -18.79 8.04 -5.99
CA PRO A 70 -18.56 7.04 -4.95
C PRO A 70 -19.74 6.08 -4.83
N ASP A 71 -19.47 4.79 -4.65
CA ASP A 71 -20.50 3.79 -4.41
C ASP A 71 -21.24 4.14 -3.09
N PRO A 72 -22.57 4.37 -3.13
CA PRO A 72 -23.34 4.72 -1.93
C PRO A 72 -23.34 3.62 -0.86
N ASP A 73 -23.13 2.37 -1.26
CA ASP A 73 -23.06 1.23 -0.36
C ASP A 73 -21.65 0.99 0.19
N TRP A 74 -20.62 1.69 -0.32
CA TRP A 74 -19.24 1.55 0.16
C TRP A 74 -18.92 2.55 1.27
N ASP A 75 -18.61 2.05 2.47
CA ASP A 75 -18.15 2.89 3.56
C ASP A 75 -16.64 3.09 3.49
N HIS A 76 -16.25 4.25 2.96
CA HIS A 76 -14.87 4.68 2.85
C HIS A 76 -14.14 4.88 4.19
N SER A 77 -14.87 5.07 5.31
CA SER A 77 -14.28 5.27 6.63
C SER A 77 -13.91 3.95 7.31
N THR A 78 -14.71 2.92 7.10
CA THR A 78 -14.49 1.57 7.66
C THR A 78 -13.84 0.61 6.66
N GLY A 79 -13.83 0.97 5.37
CA GLY A 79 -13.36 0.12 4.27
C GLY A 79 -14.26 -1.10 4.06
N ARG A 80 -15.55 -0.99 4.37
CA ARG A 80 -16.51 -2.09 4.31
C ARG A 80 -17.69 -1.74 3.41
N TYR A 81 -18.15 -2.74 2.67
CA TYR A 81 -19.39 -2.67 1.92
C TYR A 81 -20.59 -2.87 2.87
N LYS A 82 -21.57 -1.98 2.78
CA LYS A 82 -22.82 -1.95 3.57
C LYS A 82 -24.05 -2.39 2.75
N GLY A 83 -23.89 -2.52 1.43
CA GLY A 83 -24.99 -2.88 0.54
C GLY A 83 -25.45 -4.32 0.72
N ARG A 84 -26.56 -4.64 0.06
CA ARG A 84 -27.11 -6.00 0.07
C ARG A 84 -26.11 -6.93 -0.61
N ALA A 85 -25.76 -8.05 0.04
CA ALA A 85 -24.94 -9.08 -0.59
C ALA A 85 -25.57 -9.42 -1.96
N PRO A 86 -24.76 -9.52 -3.03
CA PRO A 86 -25.30 -9.80 -4.36
C PRO A 86 -26.17 -11.06 -4.31
N PRO A 87 -27.32 -11.06 -5.00
CA PRO A 87 -28.17 -12.24 -5.06
C PRO A 87 -27.33 -13.44 -5.52
N PRO A 88 -27.66 -14.67 -5.07
CA PRO A 88 -26.86 -15.85 -5.37
C PRO A 88 -26.55 -16.06 -6.86
N SER A 89 -27.38 -15.52 -7.76
CA SER A 89 -27.17 -15.51 -9.21
C SER A 89 -25.87 -14.85 -9.65
N ASP A 90 -25.40 -13.84 -8.92
CA ASP A 90 -24.28 -12.99 -9.36
C ASP A 90 -22.94 -13.49 -8.81
N ARG A 91 -22.95 -14.35 -7.78
CA ARG A 91 -21.75 -14.99 -7.23
C ARG A 91 -21.10 -15.96 -8.21
N VAL A 92 -21.91 -16.64 -9.02
CA VAL A 92 -21.43 -17.62 -10.01
C VAL A 92 -20.66 -16.93 -11.15
N THR A 93 -21.00 -15.67 -11.45
CA THR A 93 -20.39 -14.91 -12.53
C THR A 93 -19.04 -14.30 -12.12
N SER A 94 -18.92 -13.84 -10.87
CA SER A 94 -17.66 -13.27 -10.36
C SER A 94 -16.58 -14.32 -10.08
N GLU A 95 -16.96 -15.52 -9.64
CA GLU A 95 -16.01 -16.66 -9.53
C GLU A 95 -15.49 -17.12 -10.91
N ARG A 96 -16.31 -17.06 -11.97
CA ARG A 96 -15.85 -17.38 -13.34
C ARG A 96 -14.85 -16.38 -13.91
N GLN A 97 -14.89 -15.11 -13.51
CA GLN A 97 -13.99 -14.08 -14.02
C GLN A 97 -12.65 -14.00 -13.27
N THR A 98 -12.55 -14.58 -12.07
CA THR A 98 -11.30 -14.60 -11.28
C THR A 98 -10.41 -15.82 -11.62
N GLY A 99 -10.83 -16.65 -12.59
CA GLY A 99 -10.19 -17.90 -12.99
C GLY A 99 -9.58 -17.91 -14.40
N GLN A 100 -9.17 -16.76 -14.94
CA GLN A 100 -8.29 -16.69 -16.12
C GLN A 100 -7.09 -15.79 -15.85
#